data_AF-A0A1N7D8U8-F1
#
_entry.id   AF-A0A1N7D8U8-F1
#
_cell.length_a   1.000
_cell.length_b   1.000
_cell.length_c   1.000
_cell.angle_alpha   90.00
_cell.angle_beta   90.00
_cell.angle_gamma   90.00
#
_symmetry.space_group_name_H-M   'P 1'
#
loop_
_entity.id
_entity.type
_entity.pdbx_description
1 polymer ?
#
loop_
_entity_poly.entity_id
_entity_poly.type
_entity_poly.pdbx_seq_one_letter_code
_entity_poly.pdbx_strand_id
1 'polypeptide(L)' 'MAQPFSDVEHAAVNAIRNYLHRYPNSADTLEGVVQWWLADDFPKEITAAALEHLLASGELERLSIGQQQLWRRARSA' A
#
# COMPACT_ATOMS: atom_id res chain seq x y z
N MET A 1 -9.65 -15.18 12.65
CA MET A 1 -9.69 -15.82 11.33
C MET A 1 -9.33 -14.74 10.32
N ALA A 2 -8.15 -14.80 9.70
CA ALA A 2 -7.83 -13.89 8.60
C ALA A 2 -8.72 -14.29 7.42
N GLN A 3 -9.54 -13.36 6.91
CA GLN A 3 -10.39 -13.64 5.76
C GLN A 3 -9.50 -14.04 4.56
N PRO A 4 -9.97 -14.94 3.68
CA PRO A 4 -9.19 -15.35 2.52
C PRO A 4 -8.92 -14.12 1.64
N PHE A 5 -7.63 -13.91 1.38
CA PHE A 5 -7.13 -12.85 0.50
C PHE A 5 -7.72 -13.05 -0.90
N SER A 6 -8.50 -12.07 -1.37
CA SER A 6 -9.16 -12.14 -2.68
C SER A 6 -8.16 -11.96 -3.82
N ASP A 7 -8.51 -12.44 -5.03
CA ASP A 7 -7.68 -12.23 -6.23
C ASP A 7 -7.45 -10.74 -6.54
N VAL A 8 -8.44 -9.89 -6.21
CA VAL A 8 -8.37 -8.44 -6.41
C VAL A 8 -7.40 -7.78 -5.41
N GLU A 9 -7.38 -8.21 -4.15
CA GLU A 9 -6.40 -7.74 -3.17
C GLU A 9 -4.99 -8.17 -3.55
N HIS A 10 -4.80 -9.39 -4.05
CA HIS A 10 -3.50 -9.84 -4.57
C HIS A 10 -3.02 -8.97 -5.74
N ALA A 11 -3.91 -8.61 -6.66
CA ALA A 11 -3.59 -7.73 -7.77
C ALA A 11 -3.17 -6.33 -7.28
N ALA A 12 -3.88 -5.76 -6.31
CA ALA A 12 -3.53 -4.47 -5.69
C ALA A 12 -2.16 -4.54 -4.98
N VAL A 13 -1.89 -5.60 -4.21
CA VAL A 13 -0.57 -5.83 -3.57
C VAL A 13 0.56 -5.82 -4.60
N ASN A 14 0.39 -6.55 -5.71
CA ASN A 14 1.41 -6.61 -6.75
C ASN A 14 1.59 -5.26 -7.47
N ALA A 15 0.51 -4.52 -7.70
CA ALA A 15 0.57 -3.17 -8.27
C ALA A 15 1.35 -2.20 -7.36
N ILE A 16 1.06 -2.20 -6.05
CA ILE A 16 1.79 -1.38 -5.07
C ILE A 16 3.27 -1.74 -5.04
N ARG A 17 3.61 -3.04 -5.00
CA ARG A 17 5.01 -3.50 -5.06
C ARG A 17 5.72 -3.03 -6.32
N ASN A 18 5.09 -3.18 -7.48
CA ASN A 18 5.66 -2.76 -8.76
C ASN A 18 5.91 -1.24 -8.79
N TYR A 19 4.96 -0.46 -8.26
CA TYR A 19 5.12 0.98 -8.15
C TYR A 19 6.31 1.36 -7.26
N LEU A 20 6.41 0.77 -6.06
CA LEU A 20 7.52 1.03 -5.13
C LEU A 20 8.85 0.44 -5.56
N HIS A 21 8.85 -0.54 -6.46
CA HIS A 21 10.07 -0.98 -7.12
C HIS A 21 10.60 0.09 -8.06
N ARG A 22 9.70 0.76 -8.81
CA ARG A 22 10.05 1.85 -9.73
C ARG A 22 10.35 3.18 -9.01
N TYR A 23 9.63 3.45 -7.92
CA TYR A 23 9.74 4.68 -7.13
C TYR A 23 9.96 4.35 -5.64
N PRO A 24 11.17 3.93 -5.23
CA PRO A 24 11.42 3.39 -3.90
C PRO A 24 11.31 4.42 -2.76
N ASN A 25 11.37 5.70 -3.09
CA ASN A 25 11.27 6.80 -2.12
C ASN A 25 9.85 7.38 -2.03
N SER A 26 8.87 6.82 -2.74
CA SER A 26 7.49 7.29 -2.68
C SER A 26 6.89 7.07 -1.29
N ALA A 27 6.18 8.07 -0.82
CA ALA A 27 5.42 8.05 0.41
C ALA A 27 4.14 8.85 0.20
N ASP A 28 2.99 8.24 0.49
CA ASP A 28 1.70 8.89 0.21
C ASP A 28 0.59 8.45 1.18
N THR A 29 -0.50 9.21 1.26
CA THR A 29 -1.69 8.81 2.02
C THR A 29 -2.42 7.68 1.32
N LEU A 30 -3.38 7.03 1.99
CA LEU A 30 -4.24 6.03 1.36
C LEU A 30 -4.89 6.59 0.08
N GLU A 31 -5.38 7.82 0.12
CA GLU A 31 -5.98 8.50 -1.04
C GLU A 31 -4.96 8.70 -2.17
N GLY A 32 -3.74 9.13 -1.85
CA GLY A 32 -2.71 9.30 -2.86
C GLY A 32 -2.18 7.99 -3.42
N VAL A 33 -2.15 6.90 -2.64
CA VAL A 33 -1.83 5.56 -3.16
C VAL A 33 -2.87 5.14 -4.21
N VAL A 34 -4.16 5.31 -3.93
CA VAL A 34 -5.24 5.01 -4.89
C VAL A 34 -5.05 5.84 -6.16
N GLN A 35 -4.89 7.15 -6.02
CA GLN A 35 -4.87 8.07 -7.16
C GLN A 35 -3.57 7.99 -7.98
N TRP A 36 -2.41 7.90 -7.33
CA TRP A 36 -1.10 8.09 -7.98
C TRP A 36 -0.30 6.81 -8.17
N TRP A 37 -0.40 5.87 -7.23
CA TRP A 37 0.36 4.62 -7.33
C TRP A 37 -0.40 3.60 -8.17
N LEU A 38 -1.72 3.61 -8.00
CA LEU A 38 -2.65 2.67 -8.62
C LEU A 38 -3.49 3.28 -9.74
N ALA A 39 -3.39 4.59 -9.99
CA ALA A 39 -4.12 5.28 -11.05
C ALA A 39 -5.65 5.03 -11.02
N ASP A 40 -6.23 4.95 -9.82
CA ASP A 40 -7.65 4.63 -9.58
C ASP A 40 -8.11 3.23 -10.09
N ASP A 41 -7.17 2.32 -10.39
CA ASP A 41 -7.50 0.96 -10.85
C ASP A 41 -8.15 0.08 -9.75
N PHE A 42 -8.00 0.46 -8.48
CA PHE A 42 -8.50 -0.30 -7.34
C PHE A 42 -9.31 0.58 -6.37
N PRO A 43 -10.41 0.04 -5.79
CA PRO A 43 -11.15 0.73 -4.74
C PRO A 43 -10.29 1.01 -3.50
N LYS A 44 -10.70 2.01 -2.72
CA LYS A 44 -10.01 2.43 -1.49
C LYS A 44 -9.93 1.31 -0.46
N GLU A 45 -10.99 0.52 -0.33
CA GLU A 45 -11.10 -0.57 0.66
C GLU A 45 -10.11 -1.71 0.33
N ILE A 46 -10.03 -2.07 -0.96
CA ILE A 46 -9.06 -3.08 -1.46
C ILE A 46 -7.63 -2.56 -1.29
N THR A 47 -7.40 -1.28 -1.62
CA THR A 47 -6.09 -0.66 -1.47
C THR A 47 -5.66 -0.62 -0.01
N ALA A 48 -6.57 -0.29 0.91
CA ALA A 48 -6.30 -0.32 2.34
C ALA A 48 -5.95 -1.74 2.83
N ALA A 49 -6.70 -2.76 2.41
CA ALA A 49 -6.41 -4.15 2.76
C ALA A 49 -5.04 -4.61 2.22
N ALA A 50 -4.70 -4.24 0.98
CA ALA A 50 -3.40 -4.52 0.38
C ALA A 50 -2.24 -3.85 1.14
N LEU A 51 -2.40 -2.58 1.53
CA LEU A 51 -1.40 -1.84 2.32
C LEU A 51 -1.20 -2.45 3.70
N GLU A 52 -2.27 -2.82 4.40
CA GLU A 52 -2.20 -3.51 5.70
C GLU A 52 -1.52 -4.88 5.58
N HIS A 53 -1.75 -5.61 4.49
CA HIS A 53 -1.06 -6.88 4.23
C HIS A 53 0.45 -6.69 4.06
N LEU A 54 0.85 -5.70 3.26
CA LEU A 54 2.26 -5.39 3.05
C LEU A 54 2.94 -4.81 4.29
N LEU A 55 2.19 -4.15 5.17
CA LEU A 55 2.67 -3.74 6.50
C LEU A 55 2.89 -4.96 7.40
N ALA A 56 1.94 -5.89 7.41
CA ALA A 56 2.05 -7.13 8.18
C ALA A 56 3.21 -8.02 7.71
N SER A 57 3.57 -7.98 6.41
CA SER A 57 4.74 -8.67 5.86
C SER A 57 6.07 -7.93 6.10
N GLY A 58 6.04 -6.70 6.61
CA GLY A 58 7.22 -5.88 6.84
C GLY A 58 7.80 -5.22 5.59
N GLU A 59 7.09 -5.24 4.47
CA GLU A 59 7.51 -4.61 3.21
C GLU A 59 7.19 -3.11 3.17
N LEU A 60 6.15 -2.69 3.89
CA LEU A 60 5.79 -1.30 4.10
C LEU A 60 5.92 -0.90 5.56
N GLU A 61 6.06 0.40 5.76
CA GLU A 61 5.88 1.03 7.06
C GLU A 61 4.82 2.13 6.95
N ARG A 62 4.05 2.29 8.04
CA ARG A 62 3.07 3.35 8.19
C ARG A 62 3.62 4.43 9.10
N LEU A 63 3.64 5.66 8.62
CA LEU A 63 4.05 6.83 9.38
C LEU A 63 2.86 7.70 9.71
N SER A 64 2.73 8.08 10.98
CA SER A 64 1.77 9.12 11.39
C SER A 64 2.44 10.49 11.33
N ILE A 65 1.98 11.36 10.44
CA ILE A 65 2.43 12.75 10.34
C ILE A 65 1.25 13.65 10.68
N GLY A 66 1.24 14.18 11.90
CA GLY A 66 0.11 14.94 12.44
C GLY A 66 -1.14 14.06 12.50
N GLN A 67 -2.17 14.44 11.73
CA GLN A 67 -3.44 13.71 11.63
C GLN A 67 -3.50 12.74 10.44
N GLN A 68 -2.47 12.73 9.58
CA GLN A 68 -2.45 11.90 8.37
C GLN A 68 -1.55 10.68 8.56
N GLN A 69 -1.90 9.62 7.84
CA GLN A 69 -1.08 8.41 7.75
C GLN A 69 -0.48 8.34 6.36
N LEU A 70 0.85 8.21 6.31
CA LEU A 70 1.59 7.95 5.08
C LEU A 70 2.07 6.51 5.03
N TRP A 71 1.97 5.92 3.86
CA TRP A 71 2.48 4.61 3.51
C TRP A 71 3.73 4.78 2.69
N ARG A 72 4.79 4.07 3.06
CA ARG A 72 6.02 4.02 2.27
C ARG A 72 6.67 2.66 2.39
N ARG A 73 7.62 2.39 1.49
CA ARG A 73 8.47 1.20 1.58
C ARG A 73 9.21 1.18 2.92
N ALA A 74 9.23 0.02 3.58
CA ALA A 74 10.03 -0.18 4.77
C ALA A 74 11.50 0.04 4.42
N ARG A 75 12.18 0.91 5.20
CA ARG A 75 13.63 1.04 5.09
C ARG A 75 14.27 -0.23 5.64
N SER A 76 14.83 -1.06 4.76
CA SER A 76 15.78 -2.08 5.18
C SER A 76 16.89 -1.40 5.97
N ALA A 77 17.02 -1.74 7.25
CA ALA A 77 18.12 -1.31 8.10
C ALA A 77 19.44 -1.94 7.63
#